data_AF-A0A351KVX6-F1
#
_entry.id   AF-A0A351KVX6-F1
#
_cell.length_a   1.000
_cell.length_b   1.000
_cell.length_c   1.000
_cell.angle_alpha   90.00
_cell.angle_beta   90.00
_cell.angle_gamma   90.00
#
_symmetry.space_group_name_H-M   'P 1'
#
loop_
_entity.id
_entity.type
_entity.pdbx_description
1 polymer ?
#
loop_
_entity_poly.entity_id
_entity_poly.type
_entity_poly.pdbx_seq_one_letter_code
_entity_poly.pdbx_strand_id
1 'polypeptide(L)'
;MKRMLINATQPEELRVALVDGQKLYDFDIEVPSREQKKANIYKGVISRVEPSLEAAFVNFGSDRHGFLPFKEILPSYVGVADDQEVSRRDIKDKLREGQEILIQVEKEER
;
A
#
# COMPACT_ATOMS: atom_id res chain seq x y z
N MET A 1 -29.63 9.64 16.99
CA MET A 1 -29.30 9.36 15.57
C MET A 1 -27.82 9.57 15.42
N LYS A 2 -27.11 8.54 14.96
CA LYS A 2 -25.66 8.60 14.72
C LYS A 2 -25.37 9.39 13.44
N ARG A 3 -24.43 10.33 13.51
CA ARG A 3 -24.03 11.22 12.41
C ARG A 3 -22.52 11.39 12.40
N MET A 4 -21.97 11.53 11.21
CA MET A 4 -20.59 11.95 10.96
C MET A 4 -20.63 13.41 10.49
N LEU A 5 -19.93 14.29 11.19
CA LEU A 5 -19.79 15.71 10.84
C LEU A 5 -18.36 15.93 10.34
N ILE A 6 -18.22 16.46 9.13
CA ILE A 6 -16.92 16.75 8.50
C ILE A 6 -16.80 18.26 8.36
N ASN A 7 -15.73 18.85 8.91
CA ASN A 7 -15.39 20.25 8.73
C ASN A 7 -14.03 20.37 8.04
N ALA A 8 -14.07 20.84 6.79
CA ALA A 8 -12.92 21.05 5.92
C ALA A 8 -12.81 22.53 5.47
N THR A 9 -13.31 23.47 6.29
CA THR A 9 -13.32 24.91 5.94
C THR A 9 -11.92 25.52 6.02
N GLN A 10 -11.10 25.03 6.95
CA GLN A 10 -9.72 25.46 7.14
C GLN A 10 -8.79 24.51 6.39
N PRO A 11 -7.92 24.99 5.49
CA PRO A 11 -6.98 24.12 4.79
C PRO A 11 -5.90 23.53 5.71
N GLU A 12 -5.68 24.11 6.89
CA GLU A 12 -4.68 23.66 7.86
C GLU A 12 -5.13 22.47 8.72
N GLU A 13 -6.44 22.19 8.78
CA GLU A 13 -7.00 21.10 9.57
C GLU A 13 -8.27 20.53 8.94
N LEU A 14 -8.35 19.20 8.85
CA LEU A 14 -9.58 18.48 8.60
C LEU A 14 -10.09 17.93 9.92
N ARG A 15 -11.36 18.18 10.25
CA ARG A 15 -11.97 17.72 11.50
C ARG A 15 -13.13 16.78 11.21
N VAL A 16 -13.13 15.62 11.83
CA VAL A 16 -14.20 14.63 11.72
C VAL A 16 -14.73 14.31 13.11
N ALA A 17 -16.05 14.46 13.31
CA ALA A 17 -16.72 14.19 14.57
C ALA A 17 -17.82 13.13 14.38
N LEU A 18 -17.84 12.13 15.25
CA LEU A 18 -18.94 11.16 15.34
C LEU A 18 -19.83 11.52 16.54
N VAL A 19 -21.12 11.74 16.25
CA VAL A 19 -22.10 12.18 17.25
C VAL A 19 -23.31 11.27 17.26
N ASP A 20 -23.88 11.01 18.44
CA ASP A 20 -25.21 10.43 18.58
C ASP A 20 -26.16 11.46 19.19
N GLY A 21 -27.08 11.98 18.37
CA GLY A 21 -27.79 13.20 18.73
C GLY A 21 -26.78 14.32 18.94
N GLN A 22 -26.81 15.01 20.08
CA GLN A 22 -25.87 16.08 20.41
C GLN A 22 -24.64 15.61 21.20
N LYS A 23 -24.51 14.31 21.46
CA LYS A 23 -23.39 13.75 22.22
C LYS A 23 -22.25 13.35 21.28
N LEU A 24 -21.10 14.01 21.43
CA LEU A 24 -19.84 13.60 20.81
C LEU A 24 -19.34 12.30 21.45
N TYR A 25 -18.91 11.34 20.63
CA TYR A 25 -18.29 10.11 21.14
C TYR A 25 -16.98 9.74 20.44
N ASP A 26 -16.68 10.34 19.28
CA ASP A 26 -15.38 10.22 18.63
C ASP A 26 -15.05 11.51 17.89
N PHE A 27 -13.76 11.85 17.84
CA PHE A 27 -13.28 13.09 17.24
C PHE A 27 -11.84 12.94 16.78
N ASP A 28 -11.60 13.23 15.50
CA ASP A 28 -10.30 13.15 14.87
C ASP A 28 -9.96 14.47 14.17
N ILE A 29 -8.69 14.87 14.24
CA ILE A 29 -8.16 16.03 13.55
C ILE A 29 -6.96 15.57 12.72
N GLU A 30 -7.03 15.79 11.42
CA GLU A 30 -5.93 15.56 10.50
C GLU A 30 -5.30 16.90 10.12
N VAL A 31 -4.01 17.06 10.43
CA VAL A 31 -3.20 18.21 10.02
C VAL A 31 -2.37 17.78 8.80
N PRO A 32 -2.32 18.56 7.70
CA PRO A 32 -1.62 18.19 6.45
C PRO A 32 -0.09 18.01 6.53
N SER A 33 0.48 17.88 7.73
CA SER A 33 1.91 17.99 7.98
C SER A 33 2.76 16.82 7.47
N ARG A 34 2.16 15.65 7.18
CA ARG A 34 2.87 14.51 6.58
C ARG A 34 1.88 13.48 6.02
N GLU A 35 1.97 13.22 4.71
CA GLU A 35 1.27 12.11 4.08
C GLU A 35 1.80 10.79 4.67
N GLN A 36 0.96 10.09 5.44
CA GLN A 36 1.27 8.72 5.87
C GLN A 36 1.02 7.79 4.68
N LYS A 37 2.10 7.17 4.19
CA LYS A 37 2.02 6.22 3.06
C LYS A 37 1.83 4.80 3.52
N LYS A 38 2.07 4.52 4.81
CA LYS A 38 1.82 3.20 5.39
C LYS A 38 0.38 2.74 5.13
N ALA A 39 0.24 1.48 4.75
CA ALA A 39 -1.01 0.81 4.40
C ALA A 39 -1.69 1.28 3.10
N ASN A 40 -1.18 2.32 2.42
CA ASN A 40 -1.66 2.71 1.10
C ASN A 40 -1.45 1.57 0.09
N ILE A 41 -2.39 1.47 -0.86
CA ILE A 41 -2.39 0.49 -1.92
C ILE A 41 -2.17 1.21 -3.24
N TYR A 42 -1.21 0.72 -4.03
CA TYR A 42 -0.85 1.31 -5.32
C TYR A 42 -0.86 0.24 -6.41
N LYS A 43 -1.15 0.66 -7.64
CA LYS A 43 -0.79 -0.10 -8.83
C LYS A 43 0.64 0.27 -9.20
N GLY A 44 1.57 -0.64 -8.95
CA GLY A 44 2.98 -0.49 -9.27
C GLY A 44 3.38 -1.25 -10.53
N VAL A 45 4.59 -0.97 -11.01
CA VAL A 45 5.23 -1.67 -12.12
C VAL A 45 6.56 -2.23 -11.64
N ILE A 46 6.81 -3.53 -11.87
CA ILE A 46 8.10 -4.14 -11.57
C ILE A 46 9.18 -3.43 -12.39
N SER A 47 10.08 -2.73 -11.72
CA SER A 47 11.17 -2.01 -12.38
C SER A 47 12.35 -2.93 -12.68
N ARG A 48 12.65 -3.86 -11.77
CA ARG A 48 13.71 -4.86 -11.92
C ARG A 48 13.48 -6.03 -10.97
N VAL A 49 13.94 -7.21 -11.35
CA VAL A 49 13.93 -8.41 -10.51
C VAL A 49 15.36 -8.68 -10.05
N GLU A 50 15.60 -8.82 -8.75
CA GLU A 50 16.92 -9.00 -8.14
C GLU A 50 17.03 -10.34 -7.40
N PRO A 51 17.37 -11.44 -8.11
CA PRO A 51 17.46 -12.79 -7.54
C PRO A 51 18.40 -12.90 -6.34
N SER A 52 19.48 -12.12 -6.32
CA SER A 52 20.48 -12.12 -5.24
C SER A 52 19.91 -11.60 -3.92
N LEU A 53 18.92 -10.71 -3.98
CA LEU A 53 18.22 -10.16 -2.81
C LEU A 53 16.93 -10.91 -2.49
N GLU A 54 16.58 -11.92 -3.30
CA GLU A 54 15.28 -12.61 -3.28
C GLU A 54 14.10 -11.61 -3.29
N ALA A 55 14.20 -10.59 -4.16
CA ALA A 55 13.25 -9.48 -4.21
C ALA A 55 13.10 -8.90 -5.62
N ALA A 56 12.04 -8.12 -5.80
CA ALA A 56 11.83 -7.25 -6.94
C ALA A 56 11.71 -5.80 -6.47
N PHE A 57 12.11 -4.86 -7.33
CA PHE A 57 11.88 -3.45 -7.10
C PHE A 57 10.64 -3.01 -7.89
N VAL A 58 9.81 -2.18 -7.26
CA VAL A 58 8.52 -1.75 -7.82
C VAL A 58 8.49 -0.23 -7.90
N ASN A 59 8.26 0.32 -9.08
CA ASN A 59 7.91 1.73 -9.22
C ASN A 59 6.41 1.89 -8.97
N PHE A 60 6.04 2.66 -7.94
CA PHE A 60 4.66 2.96 -7.57
C PHE A 60 4.37 4.47 -7.53
N GLY A 61 5.20 5.28 -8.20
CA GLY A 61 5.05 6.73 -8.27
C GLY A 61 5.78 7.51 -7.16
N SER A 62 6.63 6.86 -6.38
CA SER A 62 7.53 7.50 -5.41
C SER A 62 8.92 7.73 -6.00
N ASP A 63 9.70 8.66 -5.43
CA ASP A 63 11.07 8.98 -5.88
C ASP A 63 12.01 7.76 -5.79
N ARG A 64 11.84 6.93 -4.74
CA ARG A 64 12.52 5.64 -4.60
C ARG A 64 11.58 4.49 -4.92
N HIS A 65 12.10 3.51 -5.65
CA HIS A 65 11.38 2.28 -5.92
C HIS A 65 11.19 1.48 -4.63
N GLY A 66 10.01 0.89 -4.48
CA GLY A 66 9.68 0.01 -3.36
C GLY A 66 10.43 -1.31 -3.45
N PHE A 67 10.73 -1.89 -2.29
CA PHE A 67 11.35 -3.21 -2.18
C PHE A 67 10.27 -4.26 -1.90
N LEU A 68 10.09 -5.22 -2.81
CA LEU A 68 9.09 -6.28 -2.72
C LEU A 68 9.79 -7.64 -2.59
N PRO A 69 9.85 -8.24 -1.38
CA PRO A 69 10.43 -9.57 -1.19
C PRO A 69 9.60 -10.63 -1.91
N PHE A 70 10.26 -11.65 -2.45
CA PHE A 70 9.61 -12.79 -3.13
C PHE A 70 8.58 -13.52 -2.28
N LYS A 71 8.83 -13.64 -0.97
CA LYS A 71 7.89 -14.27 -0.02
C LYS A 71 6.58 -13.51 0.17
N GLU A 72 6.52 -12.23 -0.22
CA GLU A 72 5.32 -11.39 -0.11
C GLU A 72 4.54 -11.32 -1.44
N ILE A 73 4.98 -12.04 -2.47
CA ILE A 73 4.31 -12.06 -3.78
C ILE A 73 3.27 -13.17 -3.79
N LEU A 74 2.03 -12.83 -4.13
CA LEU A 74 0.95 -13.82 -4.25
C LEU A 74 1.19 -14.77 -5.44
N PRO A 75 0.78 -16.06 -5.33
CA PRO A 75 0.98 -17.05 -6.40
C PRO A 75 0.36 -16.67 -7.73
N SER A 76 -0.80 -16.01 -7.71
CA SER A 76 -1.48 -15.48 -8.88
C SER A 76 -0.62 -14.55 -9.75
N TYR A 77 0.31 -13.77 -9.17
CA TYR A 77 1.21 -12.90 -9.95
C TYR A 77 2.29 -13.65 -10.72
N VAL A 78 2.49 -14.94 -10.42
CA VAL A 78 3.42 -15.83 -11.10
C VAL A 78 2.69 -17.01 -11.75
N GLY A 79 1.38 -16.87 -12.03
CA GLY A 79 0.61 -17.90 -12.75
C GLY A 79 0.56 -19.25 -12.03
N VAL A 80 0.69 -19.24 -10.71
CA VAL A 80 0.50 -20.40 -9.83
C VAL A 80 -0.85 -20.22 -9.14
N ALA A 81 -1.58 -21.31 -8.93
CA ALA A 81 -2.85 -21.24 -8.20
C ALA A 81 -2.60 -20.81 -6.75
N ASP A 82 -3.53 -20.03 -6.17
CA ASP A 82 -3.33 -19.43 -4.84
C ASP A 82 -3.19 -20.47 -3.69
N ASP A 83 -3.56 -21.73 -3.95
CA ASP A 83 -3.44 -22.87 -3.03
C ASP A 83 -2.09 -23.62 -3.12
N GLN A 84 -1.20 -23.21 -4.02
CA GLN A 84 0.11 -23.83 -4.22
C GLN A 84 1.25 -22.94 -3.72
N GLU A 85 2.27 -23.56 -3.13
CA GLU A 85 3.49 -22.84 -2.75
C GLU A 85 4.23 -22.33 -3.99
N VAL A 86 4.58 -21.05 -3.96
CA VAL A 86 5.39 -20.43 -4.99
C VAL A 86 6.84 -20.82 -4.78
N SER A 87 7.43 -21.54 -5.74
CA SER A 87 8.85 -21.83 -5.67
C SER A 87 9.68 -20.59 -6.05
N ARG A 88 10.91 -20.51 -5.52
CA ARG A 88 11.88 -19.49 -5.95
C ARG A 88 12.17 -19.53 -7.45
N ARG A 89 12.00 -20.68 -8.11
CA ARG A 89 12.16 -20.81 -9.57
C ARG A 89 11.00 -20.16 -10.30
N ASP A 90 9.76 -20.38 -9.83
CA ASP A 90 8.57 -19.76 -10.41
C ASP A 90 8.68 -18.24 -10.45
N ILE A 91 9.17 -17.61 -9.38
CA ILE A 91 9.31 -16.15 -9.34
C ILE A 91 10.36 -15.66 -10.33
N LYS A 92 11.51 -16.33 -10.41
CA LYS A 92 12.58 -15.94 -11.34
C LYS A 92 12.16 -16.10 -12.80
N ASP A 93 11.40 -17.14 -13.11
CA ASP A 93 11.05 -17.46 -14.50
C ASP A 93 9.80 -16.71 -14.97
N LYS A 94 8.91 -16.33 -14.04
CA LYS A 94 7.58 -15.82 -14.37
C LYS A 94 7.34 -14.36 -14.00
N LEU A 95 8.01 -13.81 -12.98
CA LEU A 95 7.95 -12.38 -12.67
C LEU A 95 8.83 -11.60 -13.65
N ARG A 96 8.27 -10.58 -14.30
CA ARG A 96 8.96 -9.84 -15.38
C ARG A 96 9.04 -8.35 -15.09
N GLU A 97 10.10 -7.72 -15.58
CA GLU A 97 10.16 -6.26 -15.65
C GLU A 97 9.03 -5.71 -16.53
N GLY A 98 8.45 -4.58 -16.12
CA GLY A 98 7.27 -4.00 -16.77
C GLY A 98 5.93 -4.63 -16.37
N GLN A 99 5.94 -5.71 -15.58
CA GLN A 99 4.70 -6.32 -15.07
C GLN A 99 4.00 -5.38 -14.07
N GLU A 100 2.70 -5.17 -14.25
CA GLU A 100 1.88 -4.43 -13.29
C GLU A 100 1.50 -5.31 -12.10
N ILE A 101 1.52 -4.74 -10.90
CA ILE A 101 1.23 -5.43 -9.65
C ILE A 101 0.53 -4.49 -8.65
N LEU A 102 -0.50 -4.98 -7.95
CA LEU A 102 -1.03 -4.26 -6.80
C LEU A 102 -0.14 -4.52 -5.59
N ILE A 103 0.30 -3.45 -4.93
CA ILE A 103 1.15 -3.51 -3.75
C ILE A 103 0.52 -2.74 -2.60
N GLN A 104 0.90 -3.12 -1.38
CA GLN A 104 0.59 -2.37 -0.16
C GLN A 104 1.90 -1.95 0.53
N VAL A 105 1.96 -0.71 0.99
CA VAL A 105 3.14 -0.21 1.74
C VAL A 105 3.09 -0.72 3.18
N GLU A 106 3.94 -1.67 3.54
CA GLU A 106 4.04 -2.16 4.93
C GLU A 106 4.89 -1.23 5.81
N LYS A 107 6.01 -0.74 5.26
CA LYS A 107 7.00 0.09 5.96
C LYS A 107 7.34 1.32 5.14
N GLU A 108 7.31 2.47 5.78
CA GLU A 108 7.76 3.71 5.17
C GLU A 108 9.27 3.73 5.04
N GLU A 109 9.69 4.48 4.04
CA GLU A 109 11.05 4.86 3.80
C GLU A 109 11.63 5.58 5.03
N ARG A 110 12.74 5.06 5.56
CA ARG A 110 13.48 5.66 6.67
C ARG A 110 14.47 6.70 6.19
#